data_AF-A0A6P2AHD0-F1
#
_entry.id   AF-A0A6P2AHD0-F1
#
_cell.length_a   1.000
_cell.length_b   1.000
_cell.length_c   1.000
_cell.angle_alpha   90.00
_cell.angle_beta   90.00
_cell.angle_gamma   90.00
#
_symmetry.space_group_name_H-M   'P 1'
#
loop_
_entity.id
_entity.type
_entity.pdbx_description
1 polymer ?
#
loop_
_entity_poly.entity_id
_entity_poly.type
_entity_poly.pdbx_seq_one_letter_code
_entity_poly.pdbx_strand_id
1 'polypeptide(L)' 'MPKFNLKKGSVGVIVEHYSMSQGEDGYSVEGLIEQDTVEVTEPQIKLLKVEQTSEKATFFN' A
#
# COMPACT_ATOMS: atom_id res chain seq x y z
N MET A 1 1.74 -3.65 13.05
CA MET A 1 2.32 -5.01 13.02
C MET A 1 3.64 -4.98 13.77
N PRO A 2 3.75 -5.58 14.97
CA PRO A 2 4.92 -5.42 15.83
C PRO A 2 6.23 -5.90 15.20
N LYS A 3 6.18 -6.98 14.39
CA LYS A 3 7.35 -7.56 13.70
C LYS A 3 8.09 -6.58 12.78
N PHE A 4 7.40 -5.56 12.28
CA PHE A 4 7.93 -4.58 11.34
C PHE A 4 8.02 -3.16 11.95
N ASN A 5 7.82 -3.04 13.28
CA ASN A 5 7.77 -1.75 13.99
C ASN A 5 6.78 -0.73 13.37
N LEU A 6 5.76 -1.21 12.64
CA LEU A 6 4.78 -0.36 11.97
C LEU A 6 3.78 0.21 12.96
N LYS A 7 3.62 1.53 12.92
CA LYS A 7 2.67 2.29 13.73
C LYS A 7 1.36 2.49 12.96
N LYS A 8 0.25 2.61 13.68
CA LYS A 8 -1.03 2.97 13.08
C LYS A 8 -0.89 4.33 12.39
N GLY A 9 -1.33 4.43 11.13
CA GLY A 9 -1.23 5.64 10.34
C GLY A 9 0.05 5.77 9.50
N SER A 10 0.95 4.77 9.52
CA SER A 10 1.98 4.66 8.48
C SER A 10 1.34 4.66 7.09
N VAL A 11 1.95 5.39 6.16
CA VAL A 11 1.47 5.54 4.79
C VAL A 11 2.35 4.69 3.88
N GLY A 12 1.71 3.93 2.99
CA GLY A 12 2.36 3.13 1.97
C GLY A 12 1.55 3.15 0.67
N VAL A 13 2.09 2.51 -0.36
CA VAL A 13 1.47 2.43 -1.69
C VAL A 13 1.05 1.00 -1.95
N ILE A 14 -0.22 0.80 -2.32
CA ILE A 14 -0.70 -0.52 -2.76
C ILE A 14 -0.09 -0.80 -4.13
N VAL A 15 0.64 -1.91 -4.26
CA VAL A 15 1.28 -2.34 -5.51
C VAL A 15 0.66 -3.60 -6.09
N GLU A 16 -0.03 -4.39 -5.26
CA GLU A 16 -0.71 -5.60 -5.69
C GLU A 16 -2.01 -5.79 -4.89
N HIS A 17 -3.00 -6.37 -5.57
CA HIS A 17 -4.30 -6.77 -5.01
C HIS A 17 -4.54 -8.23 -5.40
N TYR A 18 -5.02 -9.02 -4.45
CA TYR A 18 -5.38 -10.41 -4.67
C TYR A 18 -6.71 -10.73 -3.98
N SER A 19 -7.67 -11.14 -4.79
CA SER A 19 -8.97 -11.59 -4.30
C SER A 19 -8.87 -12.97 -3.69
N MET A 20 -9.37 -13.10 -2.46
CA MET A 20 -9.40 -14.37 -1.74
C MET A 20 -10.74 -15.06 -1.96
N SER A 21 -10.72 -16.35 -2.30
CA SER A 21 -11.95 -17.12 -2.60
C SER A 21 -12.85 -17.31 -1.37
N GLN A 22 -12.29 -17.17 -0.17
CA GLN A 22 -13.02 -17.08 1.09
C GLN A 22 -12.35 -16.06 2.00
N GLY A 23 -13.00 -14.93 2.25
CA GLY A 23 -12.56 -13.93 3.23
C GLY A 23 -12.42 -12.53 2.63
N GLU A 24 -11.57 -11.74 3.27
CA GLU A 24 -11.24 -10.38 2.84
C GLU A 24 -10.14 -10.41 1.79
N ASP A 25 -10.18 -9.43 0.89
CA ASP A 25 -9.11 -9.23 -0.09
C ASP A 25 -7.80 -8.87 0.62
N GLY A 26 -6.70 -9.33 0.03
CA GLY A 26 -5.37 -9.01 0.49
C GLY A 26 -4.64 -8.07 -0.49
N TYR A 27 -3.68 -7.34 0.07
CA TYR A 27 -2.98 -6.27 -0.62
C TYR A 27 -1.50 -6.27 -0.22
N SER A 28 -0.62 -6.14 -1.20
CA SER A 28 0.81 -5.90 -0.98
C SER A 28 1.06 -4.39 -0.96
N VAL A 29 1.69 -3.89 0.11
CA VAL A 29 1.93 -2.45 0.32
C VAL A 29 3.43 -2.16 0.43
N GLU A 30 3.95 -1.29 -0.44
CA GLU A 30 5.33 -0.80 -0.43
C GLU A 30 5.48 0.49 0.40
N GLY A 31 6.73 0.81 0.77
CA GLY A 31 7.08 2.03 1.50
C GLY A 31 6.90 1.95 3.01
N LEU A 32 6.45 0.80 3.52
CA LEU A 32 6.31 0.52 4.95
C LEU A 32 7.59 -0.06 5.56
N ILE A 33 8.34 -0.84 4.78
CA ILE A 33 9.64 -1.42 5.13
C ILE A 33 10.62 -1.23 3.96
N GLU A 34 11.92 -1.31 4.25
CA GLU A 34 12.97 -1.09 3.24
C GLU A 34 13.03 -2.26 2.25
N GLN A 35 12.94 -1.94 0.95
CA GLN A 35 13.11 -2.87 -0.18
C GLN A 35 12.18 -4.11 -0.16
N ASP A 36 11.03 -4.03 0.50
CA ASP A 36 10.10 -5.15 0.61
C ASP A 36 8.65 -4.65 0.76
N THR A 37 7.70 -5.57 0.63
CA THR A 37 6.25 -5.33 0.72
C THR A 37 5.69 -5.86 2.03
N VAL A 38 4.60 -5.25 2.47
CA VAL A 38 3.83 -5.74 3.62
C VAL A 38 2.45 -6.16 3.14
N GLU A 39 2.14 -7.43 3.34
CA GLU A 39 0.81 -7.99 3.14
C GLU A 39 -0.15 -7.52 4.25
N VAL A 40 -1.30 -6.99 3.84
CA VAL A 40 -2.38 -6.50 4.70
C VAL A 40 -3.75 -6.91 4.14
N THR A 41 -4.76 -7.01 5.00
CA THR A 41 -6.16 -7.20 4.59
C THR A 41 -6.91 -5.88 4.45
N GLU A 42 -7.99 -5.86 3.67
CA GLU A 42 -8.76 -4.64 3.37
C GLU A 42 -9.12 -3.77 4.60
N PRO A 43 -9.59 -4.30 5.75
CA PRO A 43 -9.93 -3.48 6.92
C PRO A 43 -8.73 -2.81 7.60
N GLN A 44 -7.50 -3.24 7.30
CA GLN A 44 -6.29 -2.60 7.81
C GLN A 44 -5.94 -1.33 7.01
N ILE A 45 -6.57 -1.14 5.85
CA ILE A 45 -6.33 -0.03 4.94
C ILE A 45 -7.36 1.06 5.22
N LYS A 46 -6.89 2.30 5.23
CA LYS A 46 -7.76 3.48 5.20
C LYS A 46 -7.32 4.36 4.05
N LEU A 47 -8.19 4.53 3.06
CA LEU A 47 -7.98 5.48 1.98
C LEU A 47 -7.86 6.89 2.57
N LEU A 48 -6.68 7.46 2.43
CA LEU A 48 -6.48 8.88 2.63
C LEU A 48 -6.86 9.57 1.31
N LYS A 49 -7.63 10.65 1.41
CA LYS A 49 -7.93 11.49 0.24
C LYS A 49 -6.65 12.25 -0.10
N VAL A 50 -5.78 11.63 -0.90
CA VAL A 50 -4.58 12.26 -1.42
C VAL A 50 -4.97 12.86 -2.77
N GLU A 51 -4.89 14.18 -2.90
CA GLU A 51 -4.96 14.81 -4.22
C GLU A 51 -3.74 14.31 -5.00
N GLN A 52 -3.97 13.34 -5.89
CA GLN A 52 -2.92 12.85 -6.78
C GLN A 52 -2.60 13.96 -7.78
N THR A 53 -1.55 14.74 -7.49
CA THR A 53 -0.91 15.54 -8.54
C THR A 53 -0.28 14.54 -9.50
N SER A 54 -0.89 14.34 -10.67
CA SER A 54 -0.31 13.57 -11.75
C SER A 54 1.09 14.11 -12.03
N GLU A 55 2.11 13.31 -11.71
CA GLU A 55 3.47 13.62 -12.15
C GLU A 55 3.46 13.56 -13.67
N LYS A 56 3.56 14.73 -14.29
CA LYS A 56 3.62 14.88 -15.73
C LYS A 56 4.90 14.19 -16.19
N ALA A 57 4.78 12.98 -16.74
CA ALA A 57 5.89 12.26 -17.35
C ALA A 57 6.54 13.18 -18.40
N THR A 58 7.74 13.66 -18.09
CA THR A 58 8.52 14.47 -19.02
C THR A 58 9.32 13.52 -19.87
N PHE A 59 8.83 13.24 -21.07
CA PHE A 59 9.59 12.50 -22.08
C PHE A 59 10.68 13.42 -22.64
N PHE A 60 11.94 13.06 -22.45
CA PHE A 60 13.05 13.69 -23.17
C PHE A 60 13.12 13.07 -24.56
N ASN A 61 13.04 13.90 -25.60
CA ASN A 61 13.04 13.51 -27.01
C ASN A 61 14.36 13.90 -27.69
#